data_AF-A0A560YZW6-F1
#
_entry.id   AF-A0A560YZW6-F1
#
_cell.length_a   1.000
_cell.length_b   1.000
_cell.length_c   1.000
_cell.angle_alpha   90.00
_cell.angle_beta   90.00
_cell.angle_gamma   90.00
#
_symmetry.space_group_name_H-M   'P 1'
#
loop_
_entity.id
_entity.type
_entity.pdbx_description
1 polymer ?
#
loop_
_entity_poly.entity_id
_entity_poly.type
_entity_poly.pdbx_seq_one_letter_code
_entity_poly.pdbx_strand_id
1 'polypeptide(L)'
;MPTVKRILRATCVKFNIIFSFLLLVCAAPVLADNKNMVCDPDSNVCSVAVTNNYRASGEVAKTKWDIRSGTYVLSCECDCTSQENKFWLIDTAGNSPVKTIESSKIVSSIDIGKNKASVPDSFGLVPYCKNPQVNSDVLINLQKIPGPDGATQPYCYSVEKSIAADVCTTSDCEAKKNLVMRDFAKLKDESLSEFKNATARLYKEKVRFQNFPKEQFVALYVSNFGYSKSDQQSYNDIAYYWQQAGFNDDAIWLLEKVISGSPDRVVAYLNIADAYWSKGEKNRASDNYKKYIDLMMVSGKKQKIPERATNRSK
;
A
#
# COMPACT_ATOMS: atom_id res chain seq x y z
N MET A 1 6.79 41.77 -58.37
CA MET A 1 6.98 41.16 -59.71
C MET A 1 8.17 41.83 -60.38
N PRO A 2 9.07 41.14 -61.10
CA PRO A 2 9.36 39.71 -61.11
C PRO A 2 10.88 39.35 -61.04
N THR A 3 11.14 38.05 -60.83
CA THR A 3 12.22 37.19 -61.41
C THR A 3 13.71 37.51 -61.19
N VAL A 4 14.49 36.74 -60.41
CA VAL A 4 14.95 35.33 -60.53
C VAL A 4 16.21 35.14 -61.40
N LYS A 5 17.27 34.60 -60.76
CA LYS A 5 18.21 33.49 -61.12
C LYS A 5 19.70 33.87 -61.00
N ARG A 6 20.42 33.21 -60.09
CA ARG A 6 21.39 32.16 -60.48
C ARG A 6 21.94 31.38 -59.28
N ILE A 7 21.97 30.07 -59.51
CA ILE A 7 22.53 28.98 -58.71
C ILE A 7 24.07 29.09 -58.74
N LEU A 8 24.72 28.87 -57.59
CA LEU A 8 26.15 28.54 -57.53
C LEU A 8 26.41 27.43 -56.50
N ARG A 9 27.35 26.57 -56.90
CA ARG A 9 27.59 25.19 -56.47
C ARG A 9 28.12 25.10 -55.04
N ALA A 10 27.70 24.04 -54.33
CA ALA A 10 28.29 23.63 -53.07
C ALA A 10 29.70 23.07 -53.29
N THR A 11 30.69 23.71 -52.67
CA THR A 11 32.01 23.12 -52.40
C THR A 11 32.02 22.61 -50.96
N CYS A 12 32.33 21.33 -50.81
CA CYS A 12 32.40 20.63 -49.54
C CYS A 12 33.68 21.05 -48.80
N VAL A 13 33.56 21.78 -47.70
CA VAL A 13 34.66 22.03 -46.75
C VAL A 13 34.43 21.13 -45.54
N LYS A 14 35.33 20.16 -45.34
CA LYS A 14 35.36 19.31 -44.14
C LYS A 14 35.75 20.17 -42.93
N PHE A 15 34.78 20.49 -42.07
CA PHE A 15 35.04 20.99 -40.73
C PHE A 15 34.89 19.84 -39.74
N ASN A 16 36.00 19.42 -39.15
CA ASN A 16 36.01 18.51 -38.00
C ASN A 16 35.40 19.27 -36.80
N ILE A 17 34.12 19.04 -36.52
CA ILE A 17 33.48 19.48 -35.29
C ILE A 17 33.50 18.30 -34.33
N ILE A 18 34.33 18.40 -33.29
CA ILE A 18 34.34 17.51 -32.14
C ILE A 18 32.96 17.65 -31.47
N PHE A 19 32.14 16.61 -31.56
CA PHE A 19 30.88 16.49 -30.84
C PHE A 19 31.19 16.27 -29.35
N SER A 20 31.32 17.35 -28.58
CA SER A 20 31.14 17.26 -27.13
C SER A 20 29.67 16.95 -26.87
N PHE A 21 29.38 15.68 -26.60
CA PHE A 21 28.13 15.25 -25.98
C PHE A 21 28.05 15.88 -24.59
N LEU A 22 27.52 17.09 -24.51
CA LEU A 22 27.03 17.64 -23.26
C LEU A 22 25.74 16.87 -22.96
N LEU A 23 25.86 15.81 -22.16
CA LEU A 23 24.73 15.15 -21.51
C LEU A 23 24.03 16.22 -20.67
N LEU A 24 23.01 16.84 -21.24
CA LEU A 24 22.05 17.63 -20.52
C LEU A 24 21.26 16.65 -19.65
N VAL A 25 21.78 16.36 -18.46
CA VAL A 25 21.06 15.69 -17.39
C VAL A 25 19.95 16.66 -17.02
N CYS A 26 18.78 16.50 -17.63
CA CYS A 26 17.54 17.04 -17.10
C CYS A 26 17.31 16.33 -15.75
N ALA A 27 17.92 16.86 -14.69
CA ALA A 27 17.41 16.65 -13.35
C ALA A 27 16.04 17.33 -13.33
N ALA A 28 15.00 16.57 -13.69
CA ALA A 28 13.66 16.93 -13.29
C ALA A 28 13.73 17.08 -11.76
N PRO A 29 13.30 18.21 -11.18
CA PRO A 29 13.16 18.28 -9.76
C PRO A 29 12.12 17.22 -9.40
N VAL A 30 12.57 16.13 -8.77
CA VAL A 30 11.70 15.32 -7.95
C VAL A 30 11.24 16.28 -6.88
N LEU A 31 10.08 16.90 -7.10
CA LEU A 31 9.28 17.46 -6.03
C LEU A 31 9.07 16.28 -5.08
N ALA A 32 9.89 16.21 -4.04
CA ALA A 32 9.65 15.34 -2.92
C ALA A 32 8.34 15.85 -2.32
N ASP A 33 7.22 15.28 -2.76
CA ASP A 33 5.96 15.41 -2.05
C ASP A 33 6.29 15.07 -0.60
N ASN A 34 6.12 16.04 0.29
CA ASN A 34 6.40 15.90 1.71
C ASN A 34 5.28 15.03 2.31
N LYS A 35 5.27 13.74 1.92
CA LYS A 35 4.22 12.79 2.29
C LYS A 35 4.38 12.44 3.76
N ASN A 36 3.29 12.60 4.50
CA ASN A 36 3.22 12.18 5.91
C ASN A 36 3.18 10.66 6.08
N MET A 37 3.14 9.90 4.98
CA MET A 37 3.18 8.44 4.98
C MET A 37 4.02 7.94 3.80
N VAL A 38 4.99 7.07 4.10
CA VAL A 38 5.88 6.46 3.12
C VAL A 38 5.85 4.95 3.30
N CYS A 39 5.34 4.24 2.30
CA CYS A 39 5.16 2.79 2.34
C CYS A 39 6.25 2.05 1.58
N ASP A 40 6.78 0.99 2.18
CA ASP A 40 7.59 0.03 1.47
C ASP A 40 6.66 -0.79 0.54
N PRO A 41 6.93 -0.80 -0.78
CA PRO A 41 6.00 -1.37 -1.76
C PRO A 41 5.85 -2.88 -1.67
N ASP A 42 6.78 -3.55 -0.97
CA ASP A 42 6.83 -4.99 -0.91
C ASP A 42 6.23 -5.55 0.38
N SER A 43 6.63 -5.00 1.53
CA SER A 43 6.08 -5.37 2.84
C SER A 43 4.70 -4.76 3.08
N ASN A 44 4.39 -3.65 2.41
CA ASN A 44 3.20 -2.82 2.67
C ASN A 44 3.14 -2.28 4.10
N VAL A 45 4.33 -2.11 4.71
CA VAL A 45 4.50 -1.38 5.97
C VAL A 45 4.88 0.05 5.66
N CYS A 46 4.17 0.99 6.27
CA CYS A 46 4.36 2.41 6.07
C CYS A 46 4.99 3.06 7.27
N SER A 47 6.01 3.89 7.06
CA SER A 47 6.47 4.86 8.05
C SER A 47 5.54 6.06 8.01
N VAL A 48 5.04 6.46 9.17
CA VAL A 48 4.09 7.57 9.30
C VAL A 48 4.71 8.69 10.11
N ALA A 49 4.66 9.90 9.56
CA ALA A 49 5.16 11.10 10.21
C ALA A 49 4.36 11.37 11.49
N VAL A 50 5.08 11.57 12.60
CA VAL A 50 4.47 11.79 13.90
C VAL A 50 4.37 13.29 14.15
N THR A 51 3.15 13.82 14.21
CA THR A 51 2.92 15.26 14.45
C THR A 51 3.00 15.64 15.93
N ASN A 52 2.73 14.71 16.84
CA ASN A 52 2.75 14.95 18.29
C ASN A 52 3.65 13.92 18.97
N ASN A 53 4.67 14.37 19.69
CA ASN A 53 5.56 13.48 20.41
C ASN A 53 4.81 12.81 21.58
N TYR A 54 4.67 11.48 21.54
CA TYR A 54 4.00 10.69 22.59
C TYR A 54 5.01 10.07 23.57
N ARG A 55 6.22 10.63 23.63
CA ARG A 55 7.37 10.09 24.38
C ARG A 55 7.95 11.07 25.39
N ALA A 56 8.80 10.52 26.26
CA ALA A 56 9.63 11.29 27.17
C ALA A 56 10.77 12.02 26.43
N SER A 57 11.40 12.97 27.12
CA SER A 57 12.53 13.75 26.57
C SER A 57 13.71 12.84 26.21
N GLY A 58 14.24 12.96 24.98
CA GLY A 58 15.42 12.22 24.50
C GLY A 58 15.15 10.96 23.68
N GLU A 59 13.88 10.58 23.46
CA GLU A 59 13.49 9.43 22.65
C GLU A 59 12.94 9.83 21.26
N VAL A 60 13.16 9.01 20.23
CA VAL A 60 12.71 9.30 18.85
C VAL A 60 11.45 8.53 18.51
N ALA A 61 10.29 9.20 18.56
CA ALA A 61 8.99 8.63 18.15
C ALA A 61 9.00 8.09 16.72
N LYS A 62 8.64 6.81 16.56
CA LYS A 62 8.48 6.17 15.25
C LYS A 62 7.14 5.47 15.22
N THR A 63 6.35 5.78 14.20
CA THR A 63 5.08 5.13 13.97
C THR A 63 5.12 4.41 12.64
N LYS A 64 4.73 3.14 12.66
CA LYS A 64 4.50 2.35 11.47
C LYS A 64 3.04 1.97 11.35
N TRP A 65 2.59 1.75 10.12
CA TRP A 65 1.26 1.23 9.82
C TRP A 65 1.40 0.04 8.88
N ASP A 66 0.86 -1.11 9.27
CA ASP A 66 0.80 -2.28 8.41
C ASP A 66 -0.54 -2.29 7.66
N ILE A 67 -0.51 -2.05 6.35
CA ILE A 67 -1.71 -2.06 5.51
C ILE A 67 -2.44 -3.40 5.61
N ARG A 68 -1.70 -4.50 5.80
CA ARG A 68 -2.26 -5.87 5.75
C ARG A 68 -3.13 -6.19 6.95
N SER A 69 -2.81 -5.66 8.12
CA SER A 69 -3.60 -5.86 9.34
C SER A 69 -4.36 -4.62 9.80
N GLY A 70 -4.08 -3.44 9.22
CA GLY A 70 -4.60 -2.16 9.71
C GLY A 70 -3.98 -1.72 11.05
N THR A 71 -2.97 -2.44 11.55
CA THR A 71 -2.35 -2.18 12.85
C THR A 71 -1.32 -1.05 12.76
N TYR A 72 -1.44 -0.09 13.66
CA TYR A 72 -0.39 0.88 13.92
C TYR A 72 0.56 0.36 15.00
N VAL A 73 1.86 0.46 14.72
CA VAL A 73 2.94 0.11 15.64
C VAL A 73 3.61 1.41 16.06
N LEU A 74 3.31 1.87 17.28
CA LEU A 74 4.03 2.96 17.91
C LEU A 74 5.20 2.33 18.66
N SER A 75 6.41 2.85 18.50
CA SER A 75 7.56 2.41 19.29
C SER A 75 8.06 3.52 20.20
N CYS A 76 8.82 3.10 21.22
CA CYS A 76 9.86 3.65 22.13
C CYS A 76 11.35 3.66 21.74
N GLU A 77 11.77 3.57 20.47
CA GLU A 77 13.21 3.50 20.09
C GLU A 77 14.09 4.67 20.60
N CYS A 78 15.07 4.36 21.43
CA CYS A 78 16.21 5.22 21.78
C CYS A 78 17.33 5.09 20.71
N ASP A 79 18.24 6.06 20.63
CA ASP A 79 19.53 5.91 19.91
C ASP A 79 20.53 5.07 20.73
N CYS A 80 20.03 4.07 21.46
CA CYS A 80 20.78 3.29 22.42
C CYS A 80 20.74 1.80 22.07
N THR A 81 21.74 1.05 22.53
CA THR A 81 21.85 -0.40 22.31
C THR A 81 20.82 -1.22 23.10
N SER A 82 19.77 -0.58 23.63
CA SER A 82 18.76 -1.23 24.46
C SER A 82 18.21 -2.46 23.75
N GLN A 83 18.21 -3.57 24.48
CA GLN A 83 17.67 -4.84 24.00
C GLN A 83 16.14 -4.85 24.03
N GLU A 84 15.52 -3.93 24.76
CA GLU A 84 14.10 -3.95 25.05
C GLU A 84 13.50 -2.59 24.68
N ASN A 85 12.73 -2.57 23.59
CA ASN A 85 11.89 -1.46 23.19
C ASN A 85 10.45 -1.79 23.57
N LYS A 86 9.72 -0.78 24.05
CA LYS A 86 8.28 -0.89 24.24
C LYS A 86 7.54 -0.48 22.96
N PHE A 87 6.60 -1.33 22.56
CA PHE A 87 5.72 -1.12 21.43
C PHE A 87 4.27 -1.08 21.88
N TRP A 88 3.48 -0.24 21.21
CA TRP A 88 2.03 -0.21 21.34
C TRP A 88 1.43 -0.56 19.98
N LEU A 89 0.71 -1.68 19.94
CA LEU A 89 -0.06 -2.12 18.80
C LEU A 89 -1.49 -1.61 18.92
N ILE A 90 -1.91 -0.82 17.96
CA ILE A 90 -3.21 -0.16 17.95
C ILE A 90 -3.92 -0.57 16.67
N ASP A 91 -4.97 -1.37 16.82
CA ASP A 91 -5.87 -1.71 15.72
C ASP A 91 -6.95 -0.62 15.60
N THR A 92 -7.22 -0.21 14.37
CA THR A 92 -8.28 0.75 14.05
C THR A 92 -9.63 0.09 13.81
N ALA A 93 -9.67 -1.25 13.77
CA ALA A 93 -10.88 -2.05 13.71
C ALA A 93 -11.62 -2.08 15.05
N GLY A 94 -12.74 -1.34 15.12
CA GLY A 94 -13.68 -1.38 16.24
C GLY A 94 -13.09 -0.91 17.58
N ASN A 95 -13.58 -1.49 18.67
CA ASN A 95 -13.14 -1.16 20.03
C ASN A 95 -11.94 -1.98 20.52
N SER A 96 -11.10 -2.47 19.59
CA SER A 96 -9.92 -3.27 19.93
C SER A 96 -9.04 -2.57 20.98
N PRO A 97 -8.61 -3.28 22.04
CA PRO A 97 -7.75 -2.68 23.04
C PRO A 97 -6.35 -2.40 22.49
N VAL A 98 -5.68 -1.41 23.06
CA VAL A 98 -4.25 -1.23 22.82
C VAL A 98 -3.51 -2.41 23.41
N LYS A 99 -2.59 -2.97 22.64
CA LYS A 99 -1.73 -4.07 23.10
C LYS A 99 -0.30 -3.55 23.27
N THR A 100 0.35 -3.88 24.38
CA THR A 100 1.75 -3.54 24.62
C THR A 100 2.64 -4.77 24.46
N ILE A 101 3.81 -4.57 23.86
CA ILE A 101 4.81 -5.62 23.68
C ILE A 101 6.18 -5.03 23.98
N GLU A 102 6.97 -5.75 24.76
CA GLU A 102 8.40 -5.48 24.93
C GLU A 102 9.17 -6.43 24.04
N SER A 103 9.94 -5.89 23.11
CA SER A 103 10.73 -6.67 22.14
C SER A 103 11.89 -5.82 21.65
N SER A 104 12.88 -6.40 20.98
CA SER A 104 13.94 -5.57 20.39
C SER A 104 13.48 -4.89 19.12
N LYS A 105 12.68 -5.58 18.29
CA LYS A 105 12.21 -5.05 17.01
C LYS A 105 10.93 -5.74 16.53
N ILE A 106 10.05 -4.97 15.89
CA ILE A 106 8.91 -5.51 15.14
C ILE A 106 9.14 -5.31 13.64
N VAL A 107 9.03 -6.40 12.87
CA VAL A 107 9.19 -6.43 11.41
C VAL A 107 8.03 -7.15 10.73
N SER A 108 7.83 -6.95 9.44
CA SER A 108 6.88 -7.78 8.71
C SER A 108 7.46 -9.18 8.42
N SER A 109 6.59 -10.16 8.26
CA SER A 109 6.99 -11.48 7.75
C SER A 109 7.63 -11.43 6.36
N ILE A 110 7.22 -10.47 5.53
CA ILE A 110 7.78 -10.22 4.20
C ILE A 110 9.24 -9.73 4.31
N ASP A 111 9.54 -8.85 5.27
CA ASP A 111 10.90 -8.36 5.51
C ASP A 111 11.84 -9.51 5.93
N ILE A 112 11.34 -10.45 6.73
CA ILE A 112 12.12 -11.63 7.11
C ILE A 112 12.37 -12.53 5.90
N GLY A 113 11.34 -12.79 5.08
CA GLY A 113 11.46 -13.61 3.87
C GLY A 113 12.43 -13.02 2.83
N LYS A 114 12.53 -11.69 2.75
CA LYS A 114 13.48 -10.98 1.89
C LYS A 114 14.89 -11.00 2.46
N ASN A 115 15.04 -10.60 3.71
CA ASN A 115 16.32 -10.42 4.35
C ASN A 115 16.78 -11.70 5.06
N LYS A 116 16.74 -12.84 4.36
CA LYS A 116 16.86 -14.21 4.92
C LYS A 116 18.02 -14.43 5.90
N ALA A 117 19.11 -13.67 5.78
CA ALA A 117 20.32 -13.83 6.58
C ALA A 117 20.42 -12.85 7.75
N SER A 118 19.81 -11.66 7.66
CA SER A 118 20.10 -10.56 8.57
C SER A 118 19.00 -9.51 8.65
N VAL A 119 18.91 -8.82 9.77
CA VAL A 119 17.99 -7.72 10.03
C VAL A 119 18.76 -6.40 9.94
N PRO A 120 18.28 -5.39 9.18
CA PRO A 120 18.86 -4.06 9.20
C PRO A 120 18.72 -3.42 10.59
N ASP A 121 19.80 -2.89 11.14
CA ASP A 121 19.85 -2.19 12.43
C ASP A 121 20.62 -0.86 12.26
N SER A 122 20.61 0.01 13.27
CA SER A 122 21.25 1.33 13.23
C SER A 122 22.74 1.27 12.88
N PHE A 123 23.41 0.16 13.22
CA PHE A 123 24.84 -0.06 12.99
C PHE A 123 25.15 -1.03 11.85
N GLY A 124 24.14 -1.38 11.03
CA GLY A 124 24.29 -2.27 9.89
C GLY A 124 23.47 -3.55 10.01
N LEU A 125 23.84 -4.56 9.23
CA LEU A 125 23.12 -5.82 9.16
C LEU A 125 23.52 -6.75 10.32
N VAL A 126 22.52 -7.19 11.10
CA VAL A 126 22.69 -8.11 12.23
C VAL A 126 22.12 -9.48 11.86
N PRO A 127 22.86 -10.59 12.01
CA PRO A 127 22.38 -11.90 11.58
C PRO A 127 21.22 -12.42 12.43
N TYR A 128 20.44 -13.36 11.88
CA TYR A 128 19.56 -14.19 12.72
C TYR A 128 20.37 -15.27 13.45
N CYS A 129 19.98 -15.60 14.68
CA CYS A 129 20.62 -16.66 15.46
C CYS A 129 20.35 -18.05 14.86
N LYS A 130 19.17 -18.21 14.26
CA LYS A 130 18.73 -19.39 13.51
C LYS A 130 17.88 -18.91 12.35
N ASN A 131 17.86 -19.67 11.25
CA ASN A 131 17.00 -19.35 10.11
C ASN A 131 15.53 -19.24 10.57
N PRO A 132 14.92 -18.04 10.46
CA PRO A 132 13.58 -17.82 10.96
C PRO A 132 12.58 -18.59 10.11
N GLN A 133 11.77 -19.43 10.76
CA GLN A 133 10.61 -20.06 10.12
C GLN A 133 9.41 -19.16 10.36
N VAL A 134 8.91 -18.51 9.32
CA VAL A 134 7.80 -17.56 9.43
C VAL A 134 6.57 -18.13 8.76
N ASN A 135 5.57 -18.46 9.57
CA ASN A 135 4.26 -18.96 9.14
C ASN A 135 3.13 -17.95 9.42
N SER A 136 3.46 -16.66 9.59
CA SER A 136 2.50 -15.59 9.91
C SER A 136 2.55 -14.50 8.84
N ASP A 137 1.37 -13.96 8.50
CA ASP A 137 1.19 -13.01 7.41
C ASP A 137 1.29 -11.53 7.80
N VAL A 138 1.57 -11.22 9.07
CA VAL A 138 1.39 -9.86 9.60
C VAL A 138 2.70 -9.29 10.17
N LEU A 139 2.88 -9.31 11.49
CA LEU A 139 4.01 -8.71 12.19
C LEU A 139 4.70 -9.75 13.06
N ILE A 140 6.03 -9.70 13.11
CA ILE A 140 6.90 -10.63 13.82
C ILE A 140 7.77 -9.85 14.79
N ASN A 141 7.79 -10.31 16.04
CA ASN A 141 8.63 -9.77 17.09
C ASN A 141 10.00 -10.46 17.06
N LEU A 142 11.05 -9.67 17.19
CA LEU A 142 12.42 -10.12 17.18
C LEU A 142 13.12 -9.66 18.46
N GLN A 143 13.77 -10.60 19.14
CA GLN A 143 14.59 -10.33 20.31
C GLN A 143 16.07 -10.42 19.94
N LYS A 144 16.86 -9.47 20.44
CA LYS A 144 18.33 -9.53 20.46
C LYS A 144 18.74 -10.50 21.57
N ILE A 145 19.49 -11.53 21.20
CA ILE A 145 20.15 -12.42 22.16
C ILE A 145 21.65 -12.43 21.87
N PRO A 146 22.50 -12.79 22.86
CA PRO A 146 23.93 -12.92 22.64
C PRO A 146 24.25 -13.77 21.41
N GLY A 147 25.16 -13.28 20.58
CA GLY A 147 25.63 -14.01 19.41
C GLY A 147 26.39 -15.27 19.82
N PRO A 148 26.50 -16.27 18.94
CA PRO A 148 27.36 -17.42 19.20
C PRO A 148 28.83 -16.99 19.35
N ASP A 149 29.60 -17.71 20.15
CA ASP A 149 31.01 -17.41 20.40
C ASP A 149 31.80 -17.29 19.07
N GLY A 150 32.56 -16.21 18.93
CA GLY A 150 33.33 -15.92 17.71
C GLY A 150 32.51 -15.30 16.56
N ALA A 151 31.24 -14.93 16.77
CA ALA A 151 30.46 -14.20 15.78
C ALA A 151 31.02 -12.79 15.49
N THR A 152 30.78 -12.31 14.28
CA THR A 152 31.17 -10.95 13.83
C THR A 152 30.35 -9.84 14.48
N GLN A 153 29.18 -10.17 15.01
CA GLN A 153 28.29 -9.25 15.72
C GLN A 153 28.07 -9.74 17.15
N PRO A 154 28.02 -8.83 18.14
CA PRO A 154 27.88 -9.21 19.56
C PRO A 154 26.51 -9.81 19.91
N TYR A 155 25.52 -9.63 19.04
CA TYR A 155 24.18 -10.18 19.18
C TYR A 155 23.63 -10.64 17.84
N CYS A 156 22.60 -11.46 17.89
CA CYS A 156 21.81 -11.89 16.76
C CYS A 156 20.31 -11.77 17.07
N TYR A 157 19.47 -11.77 16.04
CA TYR A 157 18.02 -11.73 16.21
C TYR A 157 17.41 -13.13 16.24
N SER A 158 16.49 -13.35 17.16
CA SER A 158 15.65 -14.56 17.23
C SER A 158 14.17 -14.18 17.16
N VAL A 159 13.38 -14.98 16.44
CA VAL A 159 11.92 -14.86 16.42
C VAL A 159 11.38 -15.25 17.80
N GLU A 160 10.58 -14.38 18.39
CA GLU A 160 9.88 -14.69 19.64
C GLU A 160 8.71 -15.63 19.35
N LYS A 161 8.65 -16.77 20.05
CA LYS A 161 7.63 -17.80 19.83
C LYS A 161 6.27 -17.44 20.43
N SER A 162 6.24 -16.64 21.49
CA SER A 162 5.03 -16.04 22.05
C SER A 162 5.39 -15.06 23.15
N ILE A 163 5.20 -13.77 22.90
CA ILE A 163 4.88 -12.84 23.98
C ILE A 163 3.41 -12.49 23.76
N ALA A 164 2.57 -12.87 24.74
CA ALA A 164 1.19 -12.42 24.75
C ALA A 164 1.24 -10.90 24.85
N ALA A 165 0.78 -10.22 23.80
CA ALA A 165 0.70 -8.77 23.85
C ALA A 165 -0.29 -8.39 24.95
N ASP A 166 0.20 -7.69 25.97
CA ASP A 166 -0.61 -7.36 27.15
C ASP A 166 -1.64 -6.31 26.77
N VAL A 167 -2.89 -6.53 27.20
CA VAL A 167 -3.95 -5.54 27.03
C VAL A 167 -3.63 -4.35 27.94
N CYS A 168 -3.41 -3.19 27.33
CA CYS A 168 -3.10 -1.96 28.05
C CYS A 168 -4.36 -1.11 28.23
N THR A 169 -4.76 -0.93 29.48
CA THR A 169 -5.95 -0.15 29.89
C THR A 169 -5.58 1.15 30.61
N THR A 170 -4.34 1.61 30.49
CA THR A 170 -3.89 2.85 31.14
C THR A 170 -4.38 4.08 30.35
N SER A 171 -4.51 5.22 31.03
CA SER A 171 -4.83 6.50 30.38
C SER A 171 -3.81 6.91 29.32
N ASP A 172 -2.54 6.52 29.48
CA ASP A 172 -1.49 6.73 28.48
C ASP A 172 -1.76 5.92 27.19
N CYS A 173 -2.18 4.66 27.33
CA CYS A 173 -2.53 3.82 26.18
C CYS A 173 -3.80 4.33 25.48
N GLU A 174 -4.80 4.79 26.23
CA GLU A 174 -5.97 5.45 25.65
C GLU A 174 -5.59 6.74 24.91
N ALA A 175 -4.69 7.55 25.46
CA ALA A 175 -4.18 8.74 24.79
C ALA A 175 -3.46 8.40 23.48
N LYS A 176 -2.65 7.34 23.45
CA LYS A 176 -2.02 6.83 22.22
C LYS A 176 -3.06 6.30 21.22
N LYS A 177 -4.09 5.58 21.66
CA LYS A 177 -5.19 5.17 20.78
C LYS A 177 -5.89 6.38 20.16
N ASN A 178 -6.21 7.38 20.97
CA ASN A 178 -6.84 8.61 20.51
C ASN A 178 -5.94 9.41 19.56
N LEU A 179 -4.62 9.39 19.77
CA LEU A 179 -3.65 9.95 18.84
C LEU A 179 -3.74 9.27 17.48
N VAL A 180 -3.69 7.93 17.45
CA VAL A 180 -3.84 7.14 16.20
C VAL A 180 -5.14 7.48 15.50
N MET A 181 -6.27 7.42 16.21
CA MET A 181 -7.59 7.67 15.62
C MET A 181 -7.75 9.10 15.10
N ARG A 182 -7.15 10.10 15.76
CA ARG A 182 -7.28 11.51 15.38
C ARG A 182 -6.30 11.93 14.29
N ASP A 183 -5.02 11.65 14.47
CA ASP A 183 -3.99 12.13 13.56
C ASP A 183 -3.98 11.33 12.26
N PHE A 184 -4.34 10.04 12.29
CA PHE A 184 -4.44 9.26 11.04
C PHE A 184 -5.76 9.43 10.30
N ALA A 185 -6.79 10.02 10.92
CA ALA A 185 -7.94 10.51 10.16
C ALA A 185 -7.53 11.57 9.13
N LYS A 186 -6.44 12.31 9.37
CA LYS A 186 -5.88 13.27 8.42
C LYS A 186 -5.17 12.60 7.24
N LEU A 187 -4.79 11.32 7.38
CA LEU A 187 -4.09 10.54 6.36
C LEU A 187 -5.02 9.58 5.61
N LYS A 188 -6.34 9.77 5.72
CA LYS A 188 -7.31 8.86 5.11
C LYS A 188 -7.08 8.74 3.60
N ASP A 189 -6.80 9.85 2.91
CA ASP A 189 -6.66 9.87 1.46
C ASP A 189 -5.37 9.16 1.02
N GLU A 190 -4.27 9.38 1.75
CA GLU A 190 -3.02 8.65 1.57
C GLU A 190 -3.20 7.15 1.87
N SER A 191 -3.93 6.79 2.93
CA SER A 191 -4.15 5.39 3.31
C SER A 191 -4.93 4.61 2.24
N LEU A 192 -5.99 5.22 1.68
CA LEU A 192 -6.76 4.63 0.58
C LEU A 192 -5.94 4.58 -0.71
N SER A 193 -5.16 5.63 -0.99
CA SER A 193 -4.27 5.68 -2.15
C SER A 193 -3.21 4.58 -2.09
N GLU A 194 -2.55 4.39 -0.94
CA GLU A 194 -1.53 3.36 -0.78
C GLU A 194 -2.12 1.95 -0.77
N PHE A 195 -3.32 1.76 -0.22
CA PHE A 195 -4.03 0.49 -0.34
C PHE A 195 -4.38 0.15 -1.80
N LYS A 196 -4.86 1.13 -2.58
CA LYS A 196 -5.09 0.97 -4.03
C LYS A 196 -3.79 0.63 -4.75
N ASN A 197 -2.69 1.32 -4.44
CA ASN A 197 -1.38 1.07 -5.06
C ASN A 197 -0.86 -0.32 -4.72
N ALA A 198 -0.98 -0.77 -3.47
CA ALA A 198 -0.64 -2.12 -3.03
C ALA A 198 -1.48 -3.17 -3.77
N THR A 199 -2.80 -2.95 -3.87
CA THR A 199 -3.70 -3.79 -4.65
C THR A 199 -3.25 -3.91 -6.11
N ALA A 200 -2.91 -2.78 -6.76
CA ALA A 200 -2.44 -2.73 -8.13
C ALA A 200 -1.09 -3.44 -8.36
N ARG A 201 -0.21 -3.46 -7.35
CA ARG A 201 1.05 -4.21 -7.42
C ARG A 201 0.80 -5.71 -7.29
N LEU A 202 -0.06 -6.11 -6.33
CA LEU A 202 -0.18 -7.49 -5.90
C LEU A 202 -1.17 -8.34 -6.72
N TYR A 203 -2.11 -7.77 -7.48
CA TYR A 203 -3.22 -8.54 -8.08
C TYR A 203 -2.79 -9.71 -9.00
N LYS A 204 -1.57 -9.69 -9.55
CA LYS A 204 -1.01 -10.80 -10.35
C LYS A 204 -0.29 -11.86 -9.51
N GLU A 205 0.03 -11.55 -8.26
CA GLU A 205 0.76 -12.41 -7.33
C GLU A 205 -0.23 -13.23 -6.49
N LYS A 206 -0.78 -14.29 -7.08
CA LYS A 206 -1.88 -15.08 -6.49
C LYS A 206 -1.70 -15.42 -5.00
N VAL A 207 -0.51 -15.89 -4.59
CA VAL A 207 -0.22 -16.27 -3.21
C VAL A 207 -0.19 -15.06 -2.28
N ARG A 208 0.58 -14.01 -2.63
CA ARG A 208 0.69 -12.80 -1.78
C ARG A 208 -0.64 -12.04 -1.70
N PHE A 209 -1.43 -12.06 -2.77
CA PHE A 209 -2.69 -11.34 -2.83
C PHE A 209 -3.85 -12.07 -2.11
N GLN A 210 -3.75 -13.39 -1.95
CA GLN A 210 -4.72 -14.16 -1.17
C GLN A 210 -4.84 -13.64 0.27
N ASN A 211 -3.71 -13.33 0.91
CA ASN A 211 -3.65 -12.85 2.30
C ASN A 211 -3.74 -11.32 2.43
N PHE A 212 -3.92 -10.58 1.33
CA PHE A 212 -4.13 -9.14 1.36
C PHE A 212 -5.57 -8.82 1.80
N PRO A 213 -5.84 -7.82 2.67
CA PRO A 213 -7.11 -7.73 3.41
C PRO A 213 -8.35 -7.41 2.56
N LYS A 214 -8.21 -6.96 1.31
CA LYS A 214 -9.33 -6.74 0.35
C LYS A 214 -10.56 -6.05 0.98
N GLU A 215 -11.72 -6.72 1.05
CA GLU A 215 -12.95 -6.18 1.64
C GLU A 215 -12.74 -5.70 3.08
N GLN A 216 -11.97 -6.42 3.90
CA GLN A 216 -11.75 -6.08 5.30
C GLN A 216 -11.21 -4.66 5.46
N PHE A 217 -10.24 -4.27 4.64
CA PHE A 217 -9.68 -2.92 4.67
C PHE A 217 -10.73 -1.88 4.28
N VAL A 218 -11.44 -2.09 3.16
CA VAL A 218 -12.36 -1.09 2.62
C VAL A 218 -13.59 -0.95 3.51
N ALA A 219 -14.10 -2.04 4.07
CA ALA A 219 -15.19 -2.03 5.03
C ALA A 219 -14.81 -1.22 6.29
N LEU A 220 -13.60 -1.43 6.81
CA LEU A 220 -13.09 -0.66 7.94
C LEU A 220 -12.92 0.82 7.59
N TYR A 221 -12.34 1.12 6.44
CA TYR A 221 -12.16 2.49 5.94
C TYR A 221 -13.50 3.23 5.85
N VAL A 222 -14.50 2.61 5.22
CA VAL A 222 -15.85 3.17 5.09
C VAL A 222 -16.56 3.29 6.45
N SER A 223 -16.35 2.34 7.37
CA SER A 223 -16.89 2.44 8.72
C SER A 223 -16.32 3.62 9.50
N ASN A 224 -15.03 3.93 9.31
CA ASN A 224 -14.34 4.98 10.06
C ASN A 224 -14.55 6.38 9.44
N PHE A 225 -14.61 6.47 8.11
CA PHE A 225 -14.61 7.77 7.40
C PHE A 225 -15.88 8.03 6.58
N GLY A 226 -16.77 7.05 6.47
CA GLY A 226 -17.93 7.11 5.59
C GLY A 226 -17.59 6.85 4.12
N TYR A 227 -18.61 6.54 3.32
CA TYR A 227 -18.46 6.49 1.87
C TYR A 227 -18.43 7.92 1.31
N SER A 228 -17.44 8.23 0.47
CA SER A 228 -17.36 9.49 -0.26
C SER A 228 -17.42 9.27 -1.77
N LYS A 229 -18.19 10.12 -2.48
CA LYS A 229 -18.20 10.14 -3.95
C LYS A 229 -16.85 10.53 -4.54
N SER A 230 -15.99 11.26 -3.81
CA SER A 230 -14.61 11.54 -4.25
C SER A 230 -13.78 10.27 -4.43
N ASP A 231 -14.08 9.25 -3.63
CA ASP A 231 -13.28 8.02 -3.53
C ASP A 231 -13.72 6.95 -4.52
N GLN A 232 -14.85 7.18 -5.22
CA GLN A 232 -15.46 6.22 -6.15
C GLN A 232 -14.49 5.71 -7.22
N GLN A 233 -13.54 6.55 -7.67
CA GLN A 233 -12.54 6.16 -8.66
C GLN A 233 -11.57 5.15 -8.04
N SER A 234 -11.06 5.44 -6.84
CA SER A 234 -10.19 4.52 -6.10
C SER A 234 -10.90 3.20 -5.82
N TYR A 235 -12.14 3.22 -5.36
CA TYR A 235 -12.92 2.00 -5.12
C TYR A 235 -13.14 1.18 -6.40
N ASN A 236 -13.47 1.84 -7.52
CA ASN A 236 -13.63 1.18 -8.80
C ASN A 236 -12.33 0.52 -9.29
N ASP A 237 -11.18 1.17 -9.09
CA ASP A 237 -9.87 0.64 -9.48
C ASP A 237 -9.44 -0.52 -8.58
N ILE A 238 -9.67 -0.40 -7.26
CA ILE A 238 -9.47 -1.49 -6.29
C ILE A 238 -10.29 -2.73 -6.71
N ALA A 239 -11.60 -2.55 -6.94
CA ALA A 239 -12.48 -3.65 -7.34
C ALA A 239 -12.09 -4.27 -8.69
N TYR A 240 -11.64 -3.44 -9.64
CA TYR A 240 -11.10 -3.94 -10.91
C TYR A 240 -9.92 -4.90 -10.67
N TYR A 241 -8.94 -4.51 -9.85
CA TYR A 241 -7.81 -5.38 -9.56
C TYR A 241 -8.21 -6.65 -8.79
N TRP A 242 -9.17 -6.56 -7.87
CA TRP A 242 -9.73 -7.74 -7.18
C TRP A 242 -10.35 -8.71 -8.18
N GLN A 243 -11.16 -8.20 -9.11
CA GLN A 243 -11.77 -8.98 -10.18
C GLN A 243 -10.69 -9.62 -11.08
N GLN A 244 -9.66 -8.87 -11.49
CA GLN A 244 -8.56 -9.39 -12.32
C GLN A 244 -7.76 -10.50 -11.61
N ALA A 245 -7.70 -10.46 -10.28
CA ALA A 245 -7.10 -11.50 -9.45
C ALA A 245 -8.03 -12.70 -9.18
N GLY A 246 -9.28 -12.66 -9.64
CA GLY A 246 -10.29 -13.70 -9.44
C GLY A 246 -11.10 -13.57 -8.13
N PHE A 247 -10.87 -12.53 -7.34
CA PHE A 247 -11.64 -12.22 -6.13
C PHE A 247 -12.92 -11.48 -6.50
N ASN A 248 -13.80 -12.19 -7.22
CA ASN A 248 -14.99 -11.59 -7.81
C ASN A 248 -16.04 -11.20 -6.76
N ASP A 249 -16.15 -11.92 -5.65
CA ASP A 249 -17.08 -11.59 -4.56
C ASP A 249 -16.72 -10.26 -3.88
N ASP A 250 -15.46 -10.09 -3.47
CA ASP A 250 -14.95 -8.82 -2.94
C ASP A 250 -15.19 -7.67 -3.94
N ALA A 251 -14.92 -7.92 -5.23
CA ALA A 251 -15.10 -6.91 -6.28
C ALA A 251 -16.56 -6.50 -6.45
N ILE A 252 -17.49 -7.45 -6.49
CA ILE A 252 -18.93 -7.20 -6.60
C ILE A 252 -19.40 -6.38 -5.40
N TRP A 253 -19.06 -6.79 -4.18
CA TRP A 253 -19.43 -6.07 -2.96
C TRP A 253 -19.02 -4.59 -3.03
N LEU A 254 -17.78 -4.31 -3.43
CA LEU A 254 -17.30 -2.93 -3.51
C LEU A 254 -17.98 -2.15 -4.65
N LEU A 255 -18.21 -2.78 -5.79
CA LEU A 255 -18.86 -2.14 -6.94
C LEU A 255 -20.34 -1.84 -6.68
N GLU A 256 -21.03 -2.65 -5.90
CA GLU A 256 -22.39 -2.37 -5.43
C GLU A 256 -22.43 -1.12 -4.55
N LYS A 257 -21.44 -0.93 -3.66
CA LYS A 257 -21.29 0.32 -2.89
C LYS A 257 -21.04 1.52 -3.81
N VAL A 258 -20.16 1.37 -4.80
CA VAL A 258 -19.88 2.43 -5.78
C VAL A 258 -21.13 2.81 -6.57
N ILE A 259 -21.88 1.83 -7.08
CA ILE A 259 -23.11 2.05 -7.86
C ILE A 259 -24.20 2.68 -6.99
N SER A 260 -24.34 2.25 -5.73
CA SER A 260 -25.31 2.82 -4.79
C SER A 260 -25.02 4.30 -4.51
N GLY A 261 -23.74 4.67 -4.33
CA GLY A 261 -23.32 6.05 -4.08
C GLY A 261 -23.19 6.90 -5.34
N SER A 262 -23.07 6.29 -6.53
CA SER A 262 -22.91 6.96 -7.81
C SER A 262 -23.50 6.15 -8.96
N PRO A 263 -24.85 6.18 -9.11
CA PRO A 263 -25.57 5.37 -10.10
C PRO A 263 -25.25 5.70 -11.56
N ASP A 264 -24.58 6.83 -11.81
CA ASP A 264 -24.11 7.32 -13.10
C ASP A 264 -22.67 6.89 -13.42
N ARG A 265 -21.99 6.15 -12.52
CA ARG A 265 -20.62 5.70 -12.70
C ARG A 265 -20.54 4.57 -13.73
N VAL A 266 -20.45 4.96 -15.01
CA VAL A 266 -20.45 4.05 -16.17
C VAL A 266 -19.46 2.89 -16.03
N VAL A 267 -18.21 3.17 -15.63
CA VAL A 267 -17.16 2.14 -15.52
C VAL A 267 -17.48 1.09 -14.45
N ALA A 268 -18.22 1.43 -13.39
CA ALA A 268 -18.57 0.48 -12.34
C ALA A 268 -19.50 -0.62 -12.85
N TYR A 269 -20.44 -0.28 -13.74
CA TYR A 269 -21.32 -1.27 -14.38
C TYR A 269 -20.55 -2.23 -15.30
N LEU A 270 -19.50 -1.76 -15.99
CA LEU A 270 -18.65 -2.64 -16.78
C LEU A 270 -17.87 -3.61 -15.88
N ASN A 271 -17.27 -3.09 -14.81
CA ASN A 271 -16.45 -3.88 -13.89
C ASN A 271 -17.30 -4.91 -13.13
N ILE A 272 -18.51 -4.54 -12.69
CA ILE A 272 -19.37 -5.47 -11.93
C ILE A 272 -19.94 -6.54 -12.87
N ALA A 273 -20.22 -6.19 -14.12
CA ALA A 273 -20.61 -7.16 -15.14
C ALA A 273 -19.48 -8.17 -15.42
N ASP A 274 -18.23 -7.70 -15.54
CA ASP A 274 -17.05 -8.56 -15.72
C ASP A 274 -16.86 -9.49 -14.49
N ALA A 275 -17.10 -9.00 -13.27
CA ALA A 275 -17.04 -9.81 -12.05
C ALA A 275 -18.16 -10.87 -11.98
N TYR A 276 -19.42 -10.48 -12.20
CA TYR A 276 -20.55 -11.42 -12.29
C TYR A 276 -20.34 -12.46 -13.39
N TRP A 277 -19.81 -12.03 -14.55
CA TRP A 277 -19.50 -12.94 -15.65
C TRP A 277 -18.47 -13.99 -15.22
N SER A 278 -17.42 -13.57 -14.52
CA SER A 278 -16.34 -14.44 -14.04
C SER A 278 -16.83 -15.44 -12.98
N LYS A 279 -17.84 -15.08 -12.18
CA LYS A 279 -18.54 -15.99 -11.26
C LYS A 279 -19.49 -16.98 -11.94
N GLY A 280 -19.83 -16.77 -13.21
CA GLY A 280 -20.84 -17.55 -13.91
C GLY A 280 -22.27 -17.05 -13.72
N GLU A 281 -22.48 -15.93 -13.03
CA GLU A 281 -23.79 -15.29 -12.84
C GLU A 281 -24.19 -14.49 -14.10
N LYS A 282 -24.42 -15.19 -15.22
CA LYS A 282 -24.55 -14.59 -16.55
C LYS A 282 -25.72 -13.61 -16.70
N ASN A 283 -26.85 -13.88 -16.05
CA ASN A 283 -28.02 -12.99 -16.12
C ASN A 283 -27.70 -11.62 -15.51
N ARG A 284 -27.14 -11.60 -14.29
CA ARG A 284 -26.70 -10.36 -13.61
C ARG A 284 -25.60 -9.65 -14.38
N ALA A 285 -24.68 -10.40 -14.99
CA ALA A 285 -23.66 -9.83 -15.86
C ALA A 285 -24.29 -9.13 -17.08
N SER A 286 -25.22 -9.80 -17.78
CA SER A 286 -25.95 -9.25 -18.92
C SER A 286 -26.66 -7.95 -18.55
N ASP A 287 -27.40 -7.93 -17.44
CA ASP A 287 -28.15 -6.74 -17.01
C ASP A 287 -27.23 -5.54 -16.76
N ASN A 288 -26.07 -5.77 -16.13
CA ASN A 288 -25.08 -4.73 -15.90
C ASN A 288 -24.35 -4.29 -17.19
N TYR A 289 -24.08 -5.21 -18.13
CA TYR A 289 -23.56 -4.83 -19.45
C TYR A 289 -24.54 -3.98 -20.24
N LYS A 290 -25.85 -4.30 -20.22
CA LYS A 290 -26.91 -3.48 -20.84
C LYS A 290 -26.90 -2.08 -20.26
N LYS A 291 -26.88 -1.96 -18.93
CA LYS A 291 -26.81 -0.66 -18.25
C LYS A 291 -25.57 0.14 -18.63
N TYR A 292 -24.40 -0.51 -18.70
CA TYR A 292 -23.16 0.11 -19.18
C TYR A 292 -23.31 0.62 -20.63
N ILE A 293 -23.84 -0.20 -21.54
CA ILE A 293 -24.07 0.14 -22.94
C ILE A 293 -24.99 1.36 -23.04
N ASP A 294 -26.12 1.37 -22.33
CA ASP A 294 -27.07 2.47 -22.33
C ASP A 294 -26.41 3.79 -21.90
N LEU A 295 -25.64 3.77 -20.82
CA LEU A 295 -24.92 4.96 -20.32
C LEU A 295 -23.84 5.45 -21.32
N MET A 296 -23.14 4.54 -21.99
CA MET A 296 -22.16 4.88 -23.03
C MET A 296 -22.83 5.48 -24.26
N MET A 297 -24.01 4.98 -24.65
CA MET A 297 -24.80 5.50 -25.75
C MET A 297 -25.30 6.92 -25.45
N VAL A 298 -25.90 7.13 -24.28
CA VAL A 298 -26.36 8.45 -23.81
C VAL A 298 -25.21 9.46 -23.78
N SER A 299 -24.00 9.01 -23.40
CA SER A 299 -22.80 9.86 -23.36
C SER A 299 -22.13 10.07 -24.72
N GLY A 300 -22.69 9.57 -25.83
CA GLY A 300 -22.09 9.67 -27.17
C GLY A 300 -20.81 8.85 -27.37
N LYS A 301 -20.52 7.88 -26.49
CA LYS A 301 -19.28 7.10 -26.45
C LYS A 301 -19.43 5.69 -27.06
N LYS A 302 -20.38 5.49 -27.98
CA LYS A 302 -20.66 4.19 -28.63
C LYS A 302 -19.40 3.44 -29.09
N GLN A 303 -18.45 4.16 -29.68
CA GLN A 303 -17.20 3.59 -30.22
C GLN A 303 -16.25 3.02 -29.15
N LYS A 304 -16.47 3.36 -27.87
CA LYS A 304 -15.66 2.88 -26.73
C LYS A 304 -16.28 1.66 -26.02
N ILE A 305 -17.42 1.16 -26.49
CA ILE A 305 -18.06 -0.05 -25.94
C ILE A 305 -17.22 -1.26 -26.38
N PRO A 306 -16.64 -2.05 -25.45
CA PRO A 306 -15.88 -3.23 -25.81
C PRO A 306 -16.82 -4.32 -26.34
N GLU A 307 -16.35 -5.07 -27.33
CA GLU A 307 -17.13 -6.14 -27.98
C GLU A 307 -17.70 -7.15 -26.97
N ARG A 308 -16.93 -7.46 -25.92
CA ARG A 308 -17.37 -8.36 -24.85
C ARG A 308 -18.66 -7.89 -24.18
N ALA A 309 -18.87 -6.59 -24.00
CA ALA A 309 -20.08 -6.07 -23.39
C ALA A 309 -21.29 -6.36 -24.29
N THR A 310 -21.18 -6.09 -25.59
CA THR A 310 -22.25 -6.35 -26.58
C THR A 310 -22.55 -7.85 -26.73
N ASN A 311 -21.53 -8.70 -26.70
CA ASN A 311 -21.72 -10.15 -26.84
C ASN A 311 -22.33 -10.78 -25.60
N ARG A 312 -22.01 -10.24 -24.41
CA ARG A 312 -22.44 -10.76 -23.11
C ARG A 312 -23.68 -10.09 -22.54
N SER A 313 -24.21 -9.08 -23.23
CA SER A 313 -25.49 -8.41 -22.93
C SER A 313 -26.69 -9.03 -23.65
N LYS A 314 -26.49 -10.12 -24.40
CA LYS A 314 -27.54 -10.82 -25.15
C LYS A 314 -28.21 -11.86 -24.28
#